data_AF-A0A1E4B1M5-F1
#
_entry.id   AF-A0A1E4B1M5-F1
#
_cell.length_a   1.000
_cell.length_b   1.000
_cell.length_c   1.000
_cell.angle_alpha   90.00
_cell.angle_beta   90.00
_cell.angle_gamma   90.00
#
_symmetry.space_group_name_H-M   'P 1'
#
loop_
_entity.id
_entity.type
_entity.pdbx_description
1 polymer ?
#
loop_
_entity_poly.entity_id
_entity_poly.type
_entity_poly.pdbx_seq_one_letter_code
_entity_poly.pdbx_strand_id
1 'polypeptide(L)' 'MIDTLALALGHVLLGIALLRLALRGDVDDDPRIIALQAEAKARRKSTNRAVRRNADVAAASEHGDD' A
#
# COMPACT_ATOMS: atom_id res chain seq x y z
N MET A 1 -13.93 34.83 34.18
CA MET A 1 -14.76 34.67 32.98
C MET A 1 -13.85 34.22 31.86
N ILE A 2 -14.04 33.02 31.31
CA ILE A 2 -13.23 32.58 30.17
C ILE A 2 -13.69 33.39 28.97
N ASP A 3 -12.74 33.93 28.20
CA ASP A 3 -13.07 34.72 27.03
C ASP A 3 -13.70 33.81 25.98
N THR A 4 -14.96 34.08 25.62
CA THR A 4 -15.72 33.29 24.64
C THR A 4 -15.01 33.27 23.29
N LEU A 5 -14.25 34.32 22.98
CA LEU A 5 -13.40 34.39 21.79
C LEU A 5 -12.30 33.34 21.83
N ALA A 6 -11.59 33.22 22.96
CA ALA A 6 -10.54 32.22 23.12
C ALA A 6 -11.08 30.79 23.03
N LEU A 7 -12.27 30.54 23.58
CA LEU A 7 -12.93 29.24 23.50
C LEU A 7 -13.33 28.90 22.07
N ALA A 8 -13.94 29.84 21.34
CA ALA A 8 -14.31 29.65 19.94
C ALA A 8 -13.06 29.40 19.07
N LEU A 9 -11.99 30.16 19.30
CA LEU A 9 -10.73 30.01 18.56
C LEU A 9 -10.11 28.62 18.80
N GLY A 10 -10.12 28.14 20.05
CA GLY A 10 -9.62 26.82 20.41
C GLY A 10 -10.36 25.68 19.71
N HIS A 11 -11.69 25.75 19.62
CA HIS A 11 -12.50 24.75 18.91
C HIS A 11 -12.27 24.78 17.41
N VAL A 12 -12.12 25.95 16.81
CA VAL A 12 -11.80 26.09 15.38
C VAL A 12 -10.43 25.48 15.08
N LEU A 13 -9.41 25.81 15.88
CA LEU A 13 -8.07 25.23 15.74
C LEU A 13 -8.09 23.71 15.91
N LEU A 14 -8.84 23.20 16.88
CA LEU A 14 -9.01 21.77 17.10
C LEU A 14 -9.70 21.10 15.90
N GLY A 15 -10.76 21.71 15.37
CA GLY A 15 -11.45 21.21 14.18
C GLY A 15 -10.54 21.14 12.95
N ILE A 16 -9.72 22.17 12.72
CA ILE A 16 -8.73 22.18 11.63
C ILE A 16 -7.68 21.09 11.84
N ALA A 17 -7.20 20.89 13.07
CA ALA A 17 -6.23 19.84 13.38
C ALA A 17 -6.80 18.44 13.09
N LEU A 18 -8.06 18.19 13.48
CA LEU A 18 -8.75 16.93 13.20
C LEU A 18 -9.02 16.73 11.71
N LEU A 19 -9.41 17.78 10.99
CA LEU A 19 -9.57 17.71 9.53
C LEU A 19 -8.24 17.38 8.84
N ARG A 20 -7.15 18.02 9.26
CA ARG A 20 -5.81 17.74 8.74
C ARG A 20 -5.36 16.31 9.05
N LEU A 21 -5.71 15.79 10.22
CA LEU A 21 -5.43 14.41 10.60
C LEU A 21 -6.23 13.43 9.72
N ALA A 22 -7.52 13.66 9.53
CA ALA A 22 -8.38 12.80 8.70
C ALA A 22 -7.95 12.77 7.22
N LEU A 23 -7.44 13.89 6.70
CA LEU A 23 -6.94 13.99 5.32
C LEU A 23 -5.49 13.50 5.15
N ARG A 24 -4.80 13.14 6.23
CA ARG A 24 -3.42 12.67 6.17
C ARG A 24 -3.41 11.20 5.75
N GLY A 25 -3.09 10.96 4.47
CA GLY A 25 -3.10 9.61 3.87
C GLY A 25 -2.18 8.57 4.52
N ASP A 26 -1.21 9.00 5.31
CA ASP A 26 -0.25 8.15 6.04
C ASP A 26 -0.75 7.75 7.46
N VAL A 27 -1.90 8.25 7.92
CA VAL A 27 -2.39 7.91 9.27
C VAL A 27 -2.75 6.43 9.40
N ASP A 28 -3.30 5.84 8.34
CA ASP A 28 -3.72 4.43 8.31
C ASP A 28 -2.68 3.52 7.60
N ASP A 29 -1.58 4.09 7.11
CA ASP A 29 -0.52 3.33 6.44
C ASP A 29 0.33 2.59 7.48
N ASP A 30 0.03 1.32 7.72
CA ASP A 30 0.89 0.45 8.54
C ASP A 30 2.14 0.02 7.74
N PRO A 31 3.36 0.39 8.16
CA PRO A 31 4.60 0.01 7.48
C PRO A 31 4.76 -1.51 7.32
N ARG A 32 4.22 -2.30 8.26
CA ARG A 32 4.26 -3.77 8.19
C ARG A 32 3.35 -4.30 7.10
N ILE A 33 2.15 -3.73 6.95
CA ILE A 33 1.22 -4.10 5.86
C ILE A 33 1.84 -3.76 4.51
N ILE A 34 2.45 -2.58 4.38
CA ILE A 34 3.15 -2.17 3.16
C ILE A 34 4.28 -3.16 2.82
N ALA A 35 5.09 -3.55 3.80
CA ALA A 35 6.16 -4.53 3.62
C ALA A 35 5.61 -5.91 3.17
N LEU A 36 4.54 -6.38 3.80
CA LEU A 36 3.88 -7.65 3.43
C LEU A 36 3.29 -7.60 2.02
N GLN A 37 2.67 -6.49 1.62
CA GLN A 37 2.16 -6.31 0.25
C GLN A 37 3.30 -6.30 -0.78
N ALA A 38 4.41 -5.64 -0.47
CA ALA A 38 5.59 -5.62 -1.33
C ALA A 38 6.18 -7.02 -1.49
N GLU A 39 6.30 -7.78 -0.40
CA GLU A 39 6.79 -9.16 -0.43
C GLU A 39 5.83 -10.09 -1.21
N ALA A 40 4.52 -9.98 -0.98
CA ALA A 40 3.53 -10.75 -1.71
C ALA A 40 3.56 -10.46 -3.22
N LYS A 41 3.74 -9.19 -3.61
CA LYS A 41 3.90 -8.77 -5.01
C LYS A 41 5.18 -9.33 -5.62
N ALA A 42 6.29 -9.34 -4.88
CA ALA A 42 7.55 -9.93 -5.32
C ALA A 42 7.43 -11.44 -5.54
N ARG A 43 6.82 -12.16 -4.59
CA ARG A 43 6.55 -13.61 -4.69
C ARG A 43 5.66 -13.96 -5.89
N ARG A 44 4.58 -13.20 -6.12
CA ARG A 44 3.72 -13.39 -7.31
C ARG A 44 4.52 -13.20 -8.61
N LYS A 45 5.36 -12.16 -8.68
CA LYS A 45 6.21 -11.89 -9.84
C LYS A 45 7.23 -13.01 -10.09
N SER A 46 7.83 -13.57 -9.04
CA SER A 46 8.77 -14.69 -9.19
C SER A 46 8.08 -15.96 -9.64
N THR A 47 6.92 -16.31 -9.06
CA THR A 47 6.15 -17.49 -9.47
C THR A 47 5.71 -17.37 -10.92
N ASN A 48 5.20 -16.21 -11.34
CA ASN A 48 4.74 -16.02 -12.71
C ASN A 48 5.89 -16.14 -13.73
N ARG A 49 7.10 -15.69 -13.37
CA ARG A 49 8.31 -15.91 -14.19
C ARG A 49 8.74 -17.37 -14.25
N ALA A 50 8.64 -18.11 -13.15
CA ALA A 50 8.97 -19.53 -13.11
C ALA A 50 8.00 -20.36 -13.97
N VAL A 51 6.69 -20.07 -13.89
CA VAL A 51 5.67 -20.72 -14.73
C VAL A 51 5.93 -20.46 -16.20
N ARG A 52 6.20 -19.21 -16.57
CA ARG A 52 6.49 -18.84 -17.96
C ARG A 52 7.73 -19.55 -18.50
N ARG A 53 8.82 -19.58 -17.72
CA ARG A 53 10.04 -20.29 -18.09
C ARG A 53 9.81 -21.79 -18.27
N ASN A 54 9.02 -22.42 -17.41
CA ASN A 54 8.70 -23.85 -17.53
C ASN A 54 7.83 -24.13 -18.76
N ALA A 55 6.91 -23.23 -19.10
CA ALA A 55 6.12 -23.32 -20.33
C ALA A 55 7.01 -23.18 -21.59
N ASP A 56 7.95 -22.24 -21.58
CA ASP A 56 8.91 -22.05 -22.68
C ASP A 56 9.82 -23.29 -22.86
N VAL A 57 10.26 -23.92 -21.76
CA VAL A 57 11.06 -25.15 -21.80
C VAL A 57 10.23 -26.34 -22.30
N ALA A 58 8.97 -26.48 -21.87
CA ALA A 58 8.08 -27.55 -22.33
C ALA A 58 7.77 -27.42 -23.83
N ALA A 59 7.48 -26.20 -24.31
CA ALA A 59 7.25 -25.94 -25.73
C ALA A 59 8.50 -26.18 -26.58
N ALA A 60 9.69 -25.87 -26.06
CA ALA A 60 10.95 -26.14 -26.75
C ALA A 60 11.29 -27.64 -26.82
N SER A 61 10.91 -28.43 -25.81
CA SER A 61 11.09 -29.88 -25.84
C SER A 61 10.12 -30.60 -26.79
N GLU A 62 8.95 -30.04 -27.05
CA GLU A 62 7.95 -30.62 -27.97
C GLU A 62 8.31 -30.41 -29.46
N HIS A 63 9.14 -29.41 -29.78
CA HIS A 63 9.53 -29.07 -31.15
C HIS A 63 10.89 -29.64 -31.58
N GLY A 64 11.53 -30.46 -30.74
CA GLY A 64 12.87 -31.02 -30.98
C GLY A 64 12.89 -32.54 -31.25
N ASP A 65 11.72 -33.17 -31.43
CA ASP A 65 11.57 -34.63 -31.58
C ASP A 65 11.11 -35.06 -33.00
N ASP A 66 11.18 -34.15 -33.99
CA ASP A 66 10.99 -34.40 -35.43
C ASP A 66 12.34 -34.37 -36.19
#